data_AF-A0A9D5ZKN8-F1
#
_entry.id   AF-A0A9D5ZKN8-F1
#
_cell.length_a   1.000
_cell.length_b   1.000
_cell.length_c   1.000
_cell.angle_alpha   90.00
_cell.angle_beta   90.00
_cell.angle_gamma   90.00
#
_symmetry.space_group_name_H-M   'P 1'
#
loop_
_entity.id
_entity.type
_entity.pdbx_description
1 polymer ?
#
loop_
_entity_poly.entity_id
_entity_poly.type
_entity_poly.pdbx_seq_one_letter_code
_entity_poly.pdbx_strand_id
1 'polypeptide(L)'
;MSMETEFKKNEYVLVTGANGFLGEFLLKNSLQSQSQTKLKYLGVVRKEWQGLLLESEEVCYRYIDSIDERTNWDEIFSSVAVRAVIHMAAKVHGGECLASRDQKKIEKFKQKTLPEYLQVNVQATEHLAKAALRHGVKQFIFISSIKVAGEGSEGQTTILKEEDTAVPAEGDVYGQSKLLAEEALYRLSQSKMKILILRPTLIYGPKAKANFLSLLRALDTKLPLPLAAFAEVRRSFLYVGNIVDFLEHALIRVGVERWPNFSRYYINDGKDLSWQELLSALGATSTLFYVPPWLLKLMLRCIGRETMYWRFANSLCASNEKIEKEWNWRPAFDSRQAMKISRDDYLKSKNTIGLCKRCFDLFFALVALALVALPMILVCLLVKVTDPGGPVIHWSKRVGRNNRYFNMPKIRTMKVHTPQLPTHIMNQQGAKNYLTPIGGILRKLSIDEIPQLWSVLVGDMSFVGPRPALYNQLDLIQFRQKNGIAKLRPGITGWAQINGRDEISNEKKVELDYYYLQKRSFIFDLKIILLTGIRVLLQKGVAH
;
A
#
# COMPACT_ATOMS: atom_id res chain seq x y z
N MET A 1 -5.81 36.80 29.49
CA MET A 1 -6.18 35.59 28.71
C MET A 1 -5.76 35.83 27.26
N SER A 2 -4.90 35.09 26.58
CA SER A 2 -4.04 33.94 26.89
C SER A 2 -3.01 33.83 25.75
N MET A 3 -1.71 33.87 26.05
CA MET A 3 -0.62 33.62 25.08
C MET A 3 -0.31 32.11 24.89
N GLU A 4 -1.05 31.19 25.51
CA GLU A 4 -0.78 29.73 25.48
C GLU A 4 -1.52 28.93 24.39
N THR A 5 -2.44 29.57 23.67
CA THR A 5 -3.28 28.89 22.66
C THR A 5 -2.61 28.69 21.31
N GLU A 6 -1.54 29.42 20.99
CA GLU A 6 -0.88 29.34 19.68
C GLU A 6 0.32 28.37 19.71
N PHE A 7 0.44 27.50 18.69
CA PHE A 7 1.64 26.67 18.51
C PHE A 7 2.84 27.57 18.28
N LYS A 8 3.93 27.36 19.02
CA LYS A 8 5.15 28.14 18.77
C LYS A 8 5.69 27.79 17.37
N LYS A 9 6.35 28.75 16.72
CA LYS A 9 6.93 28.59 15.36
C LYS A 9 7.81 27.35 15.18
N ASN A 10 8.35 26.78 16.27
CA ASN A 10 9.26 25.63 16.26
C ASN A 10 8.68 24.36 16.91
N GLU A 11 7.39 24.32 17.25
CA GLU A 11 6.74 23.13 17.81
C GLU A 11 6.17 22.23 16.70
N TYR A 12 6.39 20.92 16.82
CA TYR A 12 5.92 19.90 15.89
C TYR A 12 4.79 19.06 16.50
N VAL A 13 3.94 18.53 15.64
CA VAL A 13 3.03 17.42 15.91
C VAL A 13 3.68 16.14 15.41
N LEU A 14 4.06 15.24 16.32
CA LEU A 14 4.65 13.97 15.94
C LEU A 14 3.57 13.02 15.43
N VAL A 15 3.79 12.43 14.26
CA VAL A 15 2.86 11.53 13.59
C VAL A 15 3.52 10.18 13.37
N THR A 16 3.07 9.16 14.09
CA THR A 16 3.45 7.78 13.75
C THR A 16 2.50 7.21 12.70
N GLY A 17 2.94 6.21 11.92
CA GLY A 17 2.13 5.72 10.80
C GLY A 17 2.00 6.75 9.67
N ALA A 18 2.98 7.67 9.57
CA ALA A 18 3.02 8.77 8.62
C ALA A 18 3.00 8.32 7.14
N ASN A 19 3.49 7.10 6.86
CA ASN A 19 3.44 6.45 5.55
C ASN A 19 2.19 5.55 5.36
N GLY A 20 1.26 5.57 6.31
CA GLY A 20 -0.02 4.88 6.25
C GLY A 20 -1.04 5.63 5.39
N PHE A 21 -2.20 5.02 5.17
CA PHE A 21 -3.29 5.62 4.38
C PHE A 21 -3.75 6.97 4.96
N LEU A 22 -4.04 7.02 6.26
CA LEU A 22 -4.46 8.24 6.96
C LEU A 22 -3.29 9.22 7.15
N GLY A 23 -2.11 8.73 7.56
CA GLY A 23 -0.92 9.56 7.77
C GLY A 23 -0.46 10.28 6.50
N GLU A 24 -0.40 9.60 5.35
CA GLU A 24 -0.04 10.25 4.09
C GLU A 24 -1.05 11.33 3.70
N PHE A 25 -2.34 11.11 3.96
CA PHE A 25 -3.39 12.07 3.66
C PHE A 25 -3.26 13.32 4.54
N LEU A 26 -3.11 13.14 5.86
CA LEU A 26 -2.89 14.22 6.82
C LEU A 26 -1.69 15.09 6.42
N LEU A 27 -0.53 14.47 6.19
CA LEU A 27 0.70 15.21 5.89
C LEU A 27 0.62 15.93 4.54
N LYS A 28 0.02 15.32 3.51
CA LYS A 28 -0.16 15.98 2.20
C LYS A 28 -1.16 17.11 2.25
N ASN A 29 -2.24 16.97 3.01
CA ASN A 29 -3.25 18.01 3.18
C ASN A 29 -2.63 19.25 3.86
N SER A 30 -1.78 19.05 4.87
CA SER A 30 -1.04 20.13 5.52
C SER A 30 -0.19 20.94 4.53
N LEU A 31 0.52 20.27 3.62
CA LEU A 31 1.33 20.95 2.58
C LEU A 31 0.50 21.81 1.62
N GLN A 32 -0.77 21.45 1.40
CA GLN A 32 -1.66 22.11 0.45
C GLN A 32 -2.53 23.19 1.11
N SER A 33 -2.63 23.19 2.43
CA SER A 33 -3.46 24.14 3.18
C SER A 33 -2.87 25.56 3.11
N GLN A 34 -3.72 26.53 2.75
CA GLN A 34 -3.41 27.97 2.75
C GLN A 34 -3.80 28.66 4.06
N SER A 35 -4.08 27.90 5.13
CA SER A 35 -4.43 28.45 6.44
C SER A 35 -3.32 29.35 7.01
N GLN A 36 -3.71 30.43 7.70
CA GLN A 36 -2.77 31.35 8.37
C GLN A 36 -2.02 30.68 9.55
N THR A 37 -2.62 29.67 10.18
CA THR A 37 -1.98 28.82 11.20
C THR A 37 -1.65 27.45 10.61
N LYS A 38 -0.42 27.27 10.13
CA LYS A 38 0.08 25.98 9.63
C LYS A 38 0.73 25.19 10.76
N LEU A 39 0.21 23.99 11.02
CA LEU A 39 0.87 23.02 11.91
C LEU A 39 2.10 22.44 11.22
N LYS A 40 3.20 22.32 11.98
CA LYS A 40 4.37 21.57 11.56
C LYS A 40 4.24 20.11 12.01
N TYR A 41 4.54 19.17 11.12
CA TYR A 41 4.43 17.75 11.39
C TYR A 41 5.79 17.06 11.32
N LEU A 42 6.04 16.19 12.30
CA LEU A 42 7.18 15.28 12.32
C LEU A 42 6.67 13.86 12.04
N GLY A 43 6.78 13.42 10.79
CA GLY A 43 6.39 12.09 10.38
C GLY A 43 7.43 11.03 10.79
N VAL A 44 7.02 10.01 11.51
CA VAL A 44 7.89 8.90 11.89
C VAL A 44 7.62 7.69 10.99
N VAL A 45 8.67 7.19 10.35
CA VAL A 45 8.63 6.08 9.39
C VAL A 45 9.71 5.05 9.71
N ARG A 46 9.50 3.79 9.33
CA ARG A 46 10.53 2.75 9.50
C ARG A 46 11.64 2.91 8.45
N LYS A 47 12.91 2.65 8.80
CA LYS A 47 14.07 2.71 7.88
C LYS A 47 13.91 1.81 6.65
N GLU A 48 13.22 0.68 6.79
CA GLU A 48 12.91 -0.23 5.68
C GLU A 48 11.95 0.34 4.64
N TRP A 49 11.29 1.48 4.93
CA TRP A 49 10.35 2.09 4.01
C TRP A 49 11.05 2.66 2.78
N GLN A 50 10.65 2.17 1.60
CA GLN A 50 11.21 2.59 0.31
C GLN A 50 10.28 3.54 -0.48
N GLY A 51 9.24 4.10 0.14
CA GLY A 51 8.34 5.05 -0.53
C GLY A 51 8.87 6.48 -0.55
N LEU A 52 8.42 7.29 -1.49
CA LEU A 52 8.74 8.73 -1.54
C LEU A 52 7.99 9.46 -0.41
N LEU A 53 8.72 10.23 0.38
CA LEU A 53 8.19 11.15 1.38
C LEU A 53 8.43 12.58 0.88
N LEU A 54 7.44 13.46 1.03
CA LEU A 54 7.52 14.84 0.57
C LEU A 54 7.92 15.70 1.77
N GLU A 55 9.19 16.10 1.81
CA GLU A 55 9.70 16.99 2.85
C GLU A 55 9.50 18.46 2.48
N SER A 56 9.28 19.28 3.51
CA SER A 56 9.14 20.74 3.43
C SER A 56 9.52 21.34 4.79
N GLU A 57 9.46 22.67 4.92
CA GLU A 57 9.63 23.32 6.22
C GLU A 57 8.52 22.92 7.23
N GLU A 58 7.32 22.61 6.73
CA GLU A 58 6.17 22.23 7.54
C GLU A 58 6.05 20.73 7.79
N VAL A 59 6.73 19.89 7.00
CA VAL A 59 6.69 18.43 7.16
C VAL A 59 8.09 17.86 7.06
N CYS A 60 8.59 17.33 8.18
CA CYS A 60 9.87 16.64 8.25
C CYS A 60 9.67 15.17 8.64
N TYR A 61 10.62 14.31 8.30
CA TYR A 61 10.57 12.90 8.69
C TYR A 61 11.73 12.48 9.60
N ARG A 62 11.46 11.46 10.42
CA ARG A 62 12.47 10.72 11.19
C ARG A 62 12.30 9.23 10.95
N TYR A 63 13.43 8.53 10.94
CA TYR A 63 13.49 7.13 10.64
C TYR A 63 13.83 6.32 11.89
N ILE A 64 13.04 5.29 12.14
CA ILE A 64 13.23 4.33 13.25
C ILE A 64 13.41 2.92 12.70
N ASP A 65 14.05 2.03 13.45
CA ASP A 65 14.22 0.64 13.04
C ASP A 65 12.90 -0.13 13.12
N SER A 66 12.24 -0.09 14.27
CA SER A 66 10.95 -0.75 14.53
C SER A 66 10.03 0.14 15.36
N ILE A 67 8.76 -0.26 15.50
CA ILE A 67 7.81 0.32 16.46
C ILE A 67 7.50 -0.78 17.46
N ASP A 68 8.36 -0.88 18.46
CA ASP A 68 8.27 -1.80 19.60
C ASP A 68 8.86 -1.14 20.86
N GLU A 69 8.96 -1.90 21.96
CA GLU A 69 9.52 -1.44 23.24
C GLU A 69 10.99 -0.99 23.18
N ARG A 70 11.75 -1.38 22.14
CA ARG A 70 13.16 -1.02 21.94
C ARG A 70 13.33 0.27 21.14
N THR A 71 12.24 0.84 20.63
CA THR A 71 12.27 2.08 19.85
C THR A 71 12.83 3.22 20.70
N ASN A 72 13.90 3.88 20.24
CA ASN A 72 14.50 5.01 20.95
C ASN A 72 13.70 6.31 20.70
N TRP A 73 12.58 6.47 21.40
CA TRP A 73 11.75 7.67 21.30
C TRP A 73 12.42 8.91 21.90
N ASP A 74 13.27 8.73 22.92
CA ASP A 74 13.95 9.83 23.60
C ASP A 74 14.87 10.61 22.64
N GLU A 75 15.53 9.93 21.70
CA GLU A 75 16.32 10.57 20.63
C GLU A 75 15.46 11.49 19.73
N ILE A 76 14.25 11.03 19.35
CA ILE A 76 13.36 11.80 18.51
C ILE A 76 12.86 13.04 19.25
N PHE A 77 12.35 12.86 20.47
CA PHE A 77 11.82 13.97 21.28
C PHE A 77 12.89 14.97 21.71
N SER A 78 14.15 14.54 21.87
CA SER A 78 15.27 15.45 22.16
C SER A 78 15.70 16.27 20.93
N SER A 79 15.40 15.79 19.71
CA SER A 79 15.84 16.44 18.47
C SER A 79 15.01 17.64 18.05
N VAL A 80 13.72 17.68 18.45
CA VAL A 80 12.77 18.74 18.09
C VAL A 80 11.72 18.90 19.18
N ALA A 81 11.24 20.12 19.40
CA ALA A 81 10.14 20.36 20.35
C ALA A 81 8.83 19.76 19.80
N VAL A 82 8.25 18.80 20.51
CA VAL A 82 6.97 18.18 20.16
C VAL A 82 5.89 18.62 21.14
N ARG A 83 4.79 19.18 20.62
CA ARG A 83 3.66 19.63 21.44
C ARG A 83 2.57 18.57 21.60
N ALA A 84 2.35 17.79 20.54
CA ALA A 84 1.32 16.77 20.48
C ALA A 84 1.79 15.55 19.70
N VAL A 85 1.25 14.38 20.05
CA VAL A 85 1.46 13.13 19.32
C VAL A 85 0.14 12.67 18.71
N ILE A 86 0.16 12.31 17.43
CA ILE A 86 -0.90 11.55 16.76
C ILE A 86 -0.37 10.14 16.49
N HIS A 87 -0.88 9.18 17.25
CA HIS A 87 -0.48 7.79 17.14
C HIS A 87 -1.43 7.01 16.22
N MET A 88 -0.99 6.78 14.97
CA MET A 88 -1.72 6.00 13.94
C MET A 88 -1.04 4.70 13.56
N ALA A 89 0.20 4.46 14.02
CA ALA A 89 0.89 3.22 13.73
C ALA A 89 0.18 2.05 14.41
N ALA A 90 -0.14 1.02 13.64
CA ALA A 90 -0.69 -0.24 14.15
C ALA A 90 -0.43 -1.38 13.18
N LYS A 91 -0.33 -2.60 13.70
CA LYS A 91 -0.51 -3.82 12.93
C LYS A 91 -2.00 -4.06 12.74
N VAL A 92 -2.43 -4.19 11.48
CA VAL A 92 -3.86 -4.30 11.08
C VAL A 92 -4.16 -5.52 10.20
N HIS A 93 -3.14 -6.23 9.70
CA HIS A 93 -3.32 -7.33 8.73
C HIS A 93 -3.13 -8.70 9.37
N GLY A 94 -4.05 -9.63 9.05
CA GLY A 94 -4.01 -11.01 9.54
C GLY A 94 -4.43 -11.18 11.00
N GLY A 95 -5.14 -10.20 11.57
CA GLY A 95 -5.56 -10.19 12.98
C GLY A 95 -6.92 -10.80 13.25
N GLU A 96 -7.43 -11.64 12.36
CA GLU A 96 -8.80 -12.16 12.43
C GLU A 96 -8.85 -13.66 12.12
N CYS A 97 -9.55 -14.42 12.98
CA CYS A 97 -9.96 -15.79 12.74
C CYS A 97 -11.48 -15.95 12.99
N LEU A 98 -12.27 -15.11 12.33
CA LEU A 98 -13.72 -14.95 12.60
C LEU A 98 -14.62 -16.06 12.00
N ALA A 99 -14.06 -16.97 11.20
CA ALA A 99 -14.83 -18.02 10.48
C ALA A 99 -14.72 -19.40 11.11
N SER A 100 -14.02 -19.56 12.23
CA SER A 100 -13.91 -20.85 12.90
C SER A 100 -15.04 -21.01 13.91
N ARG A 101 -15.91 -22.00 13.77
CA ARG A 101 -16.75 -22.48 14.90
C ARG A 101 -15.98 -23.36 15.87
N ASP A 102 -14.75 -23.72 15.51
CA ASP A 102 -13.86 -24.52 16.34
C ASP A 102 -13.08 -23.61 17.28
N GLN A 103 -13.43 -23.67 18.56
CA GLN A 103 -12.82 -22.92 19.65
C GLN A 103 -11.32 -23.20 19.78
N LYS A 104 -10.90 -24.46 19.60
CA LYS A 104 -9.49 -24.84 19.68
C LYS A 104 -8.68 -24.16 18.58
N LYS A 105 -9.25 -24.01 17.38
CA LYS A 105 -8.61 -23.30 16.27
C LYS A 105 -8.52 -21.80 16.52
N ILE A 106 -9.53 -21.18 17.15
CA ILE A 106 -9.47 -19.77 17.57
C ILE A 106 -8.38 -19.58 18.62
N GLU A 107 -8.34 -20.42 19.65
CA GLU A 107 -7.35 -20.35 20.71
C GLU A 107 -5.93 -20.53 20.17
N LYS A 108 -5.70 -21.53 19.32
CA LYS A 108 -4.41 -21.74 18.66
C LYS A 108 -3.99 -20.54 17.80
N PHE A 109 -4.94 -19.92 17.10
CA PHE A 109 -4.69 -18.70 16.34
C PHE A 109 -4.32 -17.52 17.25
N LYS A 110 -5.05 -17.33 18.36
CA LYS A 110 -4.78 -16.28 19.35
C LYS A 110 -3.39 -16.49 19.97
N GLN A 111 -3.07 -17.70 20.43
CA GLN A 111 -1.75 -18.03 21.00
C GLN A 111 -0.61 -17.69 20.04
N LYS A 112 -0.78 -17.94 18.73
CA LYS A 112 0.23 -17.64 17.72
C LYS A 112 0.32 -16.15 17.37
N THR A 113 -0.82 -15.45 17.31
CA THR A 113 -0.91 -14.14 16.62
C THR A 113 -1.02 -12.97 17.59
N LEU A 114 -1.69 -13.17 18.73
CA LEU A 114 -1.93 -12.13 19.73
C LEU A 114 -0.63 -11.52 20.28
N PRO A 115 0.44 -12.28 20.61
CA PRO A 115 1.66 -11.69 21.17
C PRO A 115 2.28 -10.58 20.30
N GLU A 116 2.35 -10.81 18.99
CA GLU A 116 2.89 -9.83 18.04
C GLU A 116 1.99 -8.56 17.97
N TYR A 117 0.67 -8.74 18.05
CA TYR A 117 -0.27 -7.62 18.10
C TYR A 117 -0.15 -6.83 19.41
N LEU A 118 0.02 -7.50 20.55
CA LEU A 118 0.22 -6.84 21.84
C LEU A 118 1.53 -6.04 21.86
N GLN A 119 2.61 -6.59 21.30
CA GLN A 119 3.88 -5.90 21.21
C GLN A 119 3.77 -4.59 20.42
N VAL A 120 3.16 -4.64 19.22
CA VAL A 120 3.11 -3.48 18.32
C VAL A 120 2.00 -2.50 18.66
N ASN A 121 0.82 -2.97 19.08
CA ASN A 121 -0.35 -2.10 19.28
C ASN A 121 -0.55 -1.68 20.73
N VAL A 122 -0.04 -2.42 21.72
CA VAL A 122 -0.20 -2.10 23.15
C VAL A 122 1.11 -1.59 23.73
N GLN A 123 2.15 -2.43 23.76
CA GLN A 123 3.42 -2.10 24.41
C GLN A 123 4.12 -0.93 23.72
N ALA A 124 4.20 -0.92 22.38
CA ALA A 124 4.80 0.19 21.65
C ALA A 124 4.00 1.51 21.81
N THR A 125 2.67 1.43 21.90
CA THR A 125 1.79 2.58 22.19
C THR A 125 2.10 3.16 23.56
N GLU A 126 2.15 2.31 24.59
CA GLU A 126 2.45 2.72 25.96
C GLU A 126 3.87 3.28 26.08
N HIS A 127 4.85 2.66 25.39
CA HIS A 127 6.24 3.12 25.35
C HIS A 127 6.35 4.52 24.74
N LEU A 128 5.71 4.76 23.58
CA LEU A 128 5.65 6.07 22.94
C LEU A 128 4.99 7.11 23.84
N ALA A 129 3.86 6.78 24.47
CA ALA A 129 3.14 7.68 25.36
C ALA A 129 3.94 8.05 26.60
N LYS A 130 4.65 7.10 27.22
CA LYS A 130 5.55 7.35 28.35
C LYS A 130 6.74 8.22 27.95
N ALA A 131 7.35 7.98 26.79
CA ALA A 131 8.42 8.82 26.28
C ALA A 131 7.93 10.25 26.01
N ALA A 132 6.78 10.40 25.36
CA ALA A 132 6.15 11.70 25.13
C ALA A 132 5.92 12.47 26.45
N LEU A 133 5.38 11.79 27.47
CA LEU A 133 5.16 12.38 28.79
C LEU A 133 6.46 12.85 29.46
N ARG A 134 7.55 12.06 29.39
CA ARG A 134 8.86 12.45 29.94
C ARG A 134 9.42 13.73 29.31
N HIS A 135 9.16 13.93 28.02
CA HIS A 135 9.56 15.13 27.27
C HIS A 135 8.54 16.26 27.30
N GLY A 136 7.54 16.20 28.20
CA GLY A 136 6.59 17.28 28.43
C GLY A 136 5.52 17.46 27.37
N VAL A 137 5.30 16.46 26.51
CA VAL A 137 4.20 16.46 25.53
C VAL A 137 2.87 16.52 26.28
N LYS A 138 2.02 17.51 25.95
CA LYS A 138 0.77 17.76 26.67
C LYS A 138 -0.42 16.98 26.11
N GLN A 139 -0.41 16.66 24.82
CA GLN A 139 -1.55 16.05 24.10
C GLN A 139 -1.14 14.77 23.39
N PHE A 140 -1.96 13.73 23.54
CA PHE A 140 -1.78 12.45 22.88
C PHE A 140 -3.09 11.98 22.25
N ILE A 141 -3.13 11.93 20.91
CA ILE A 141 -4.25 11.39 20.14
C ILE A 141 -3.92 9.97 19.73
N PHE A 142 -4.77 9.01 20.10
CA PHE A 142 -4.65 7.62 19.64
C PHE A 142 -5.76 7.29 18.66
N ILE A 143 -5.38 6.81 17.47
CA ILE A 143 -6.34 6.27 16.51
C ILE A 143 -6.55 4.78 16.82
N SER A 144 -7.65 4.50 17.48
CA SER A 144 -8.16 3.16 17.79
C SER A 144 -8.98 2.60 16.61
N SER A 145 -10.07 1.90 16.85
CA SER A 145 -10.92 1.29 15.84
C SER A 145 -12.31 1.00 16.41
N ILE A 146 -13.36 1.11 15.60
CA ILE A 146 -14.70 0.60 15.96
C ILE A 146 -14.70 -0.89 16.34
N LYS A 147 -13.70 -1.65 15.86
CA LYS A 147 -13.55 -3.09 16.15
C LYS A 147 -13.35 -3.43 17.62
N VAL A 148 -13.04 -2.46 18.48
CA VAL A 148 -13.07 -2.66 19.93
C VAL A 148 -14.46 -3.05 20.46
N ALA A 149 -15.52 -2.72 19.71
CA ALA A 149 -16.90 -3.13 19.98
C ALA A 149 -17.38 -4.33 19.14
N GLY A 150 -16.48 -4.99 18.40
CA GLY A 150 -16.80 -6.16 17.58
C GLY A 150 -17.13 -5.86 16.11
N GLU A 151 -17.77 -6.83 15.42
CA GLU A 151 -18.16 -6.71 13.99
C GLU A 151 -19.68 -6.56 13.78
N GLY A 152 -20.43 -6.26 14.85
CA GLY A 152 -21.90 -6.27 14.89
C GLY A 152 -22.46 -7.67 15.15
N SER A 153 -23.48 -7.79 15.99
CA SER A 153 -24.12 -9.08 16.31
C SER A 153 -25.37 -9.31 15.44
N GLU A 154 -25.77 -10.57 15.28
CA GLU A 154 -27.00 -10.94 14.57
C GLU A 154 -28.22 -10.30 15.26
N GLY A 155 -28.97 -9.47 14.54
CA GLY A 155 -30.14 -8.77 15.08
C GLY A 155 -29.87 -7.49 15.89
N GLN A 156 -28.60 -7.07 16.08
CA GLN A 156 -28.31 -5.79 16.73
C GLN A 156 -28.46 -4.62 15.74
N THR A 157 -29.49 -3.82 15.97
CA THR A 157 -29.71 -2.49 15.37
C THR A 157 -29.13 -1.36 16.23
N THR A 158 -28.43 -1.70 17.31
CA THR A 158 -27.96 -0.71 18.29
C THR A 158 -26.84 0.14 17.71
N ILE A 159 -27.08 1.45 17.70
CA ILE A 159 -26.06 2.46 17.39
C ILE A 159 -25.07 2.48 18.56
N LEU A 160 -23.81 2.17 18.30
CA LEU A 160 -22.76 2.14 19.32
C LEU A 160 -22.50 3.52 19.91
N LYS A 161 -22.40 3.59 21.23
CA LYS A 161 -22.08 4.78 22.02
C LYS A 161 -20.88 4.53 22.92
N GLU A 162 -20.24 5.59 23.39
CA GLU A 162 -18.99 5.51 24.18
C GLU A 162 -19.15 4.77 25.52
N GLU A 163 -20.36 4.81 26.09
CA GLU A 163 -20.77 4.11 27.31
C GLU A 163 -20.99 2.60 27.11
N ASP A 164 -21.14 2.14 25.88
CA ASP A 164 -21.33 0.71 25.60
C ASP A 164 -20.06 -0.07 25.95
N THR A 165 -20.27 -1.24 26.55
CA THR A 165 -19.17 -2.16 26.86
C THR A 165 -18.47 -2.60 25.58
N ALA A 166 -17.19 -2.25 25.46
CA ALA A 166 -16.36 -2.63 24.33
C ALA A 166 -15.99 -4.12 24.44
N VAL A 167 -16.60 -4.95 23.59
CA VAL A 167 -16.32 -6.39 23.50
C VAL A 167 -15.89 -6.72 22.07
N PRO A 168 -14.59 -6.88 21.81
CA PRO A 168 -14.10 -7.30 20.51
C PRO A 168 -14.65 -8.68 20.12
N ALA A 169 -14.86 -8.90 18.82
CA ALA A 169 -15.37 -10.17 18.32
C ALA A 169 -14.41 -11.33 18.65
N GLU A 170 -14.96 -12.51 18.88
CA GLU A 170 -14.14 -13.66 19.22
C GLU A 170 -13.17 -14.02 18.08
N GLY A 171 -11.87 -13.99 18.37
CA GLY A 171 -10.83 -14.22 17.35
C GLY A 171 -10.37 -12.97 16.59
N ASP A 172 -10.90 -11.78 16.94
CA ASP A 172 -10.38 -10.48 16.48
C ASP A 172 -9.26 -9.98 17.40
N VAL A 173 -8.04 -10.44 17.16
CA VAL A 173 -6.87 -10.01 17.93
C VAL A 173 -6.53 -8.54 17.68
N TYR A 174 -6.93 -7.98 16.53
CA TYR A 174 -6.73 -6.57 16.24
C TYR A 174 -7.62 -5.70 17.14
N GLY A 175 -8.93 -5.95 17.16
CA GLY A 175 -9.88 -5.27 18.05
C GLY A 175 -9.46 -5.39 19.52
N GLN A 176 -9.08 -6.59 19.96
CA GLN A 176 -8.55 -6.83 21.31
C GLN A 176 -7.31 -6.00 21.63
N SER A 177 -6.32 -5.99 20.73
CA SER A 177 -5.09 -5.20 20.94
C SER A 177 -5.36 -3.69 21.00
N LYS A 178 -6.34 -3.18 20.25
CA LYS A 178 -6.72 -1.77 20.28
C LYS A 178 -7.40 -1.41 21.59
N LEU A 179 -8.30 -2.26 22.09
CA LEU A 179 -8.95 -2.03 23.38
C LEU A 179 -7.94 -2.01 24.54
N LEU A 180 -7.02 -2.97 24.59
CA LEU A 180 -5.95 -3.02 25.60
C LEU A 180 -5.01 -1.80 25.54
N ALA A 181 -4.77 -1.26 24.34
CA ALA A 181 -4.01 -0.02 24.18
C ALA A 181 -4.76 1.19 24.74
N GLU A 182 -6.09 1.27 24.55
CA GLU A 182 -6.92 2.31 25.18
C GLU A 182 -6.86 2.23 26.71
N GLU A 183 -6.88 1.04 27.29
CA GLU A 183 -6.76 0.82 28.74
C GLU A 183 -5.36 1.19 29.27
N ALA A 184 -4.30 0.87 28.53
CA ALA A 184 -2.94 1.30 28.87
C ALA A 184 -2.82 2.83 28.86
N LEU A 185 -3.38 3.50 27.86
CA LEU A 185 -3.41 4.96 27.79
C LEU A 185 -4.29 5.58 28.88
N TYR A 186 -5.44 4.98 29.21
CA TYR A 186 -6.28 5.44 30.32
C TYR A 186 -5.50 5.51 31.63
N ARG A 187 -4.69 4.49 31.94
CA ARG A 187 -3.79 4.50 33.12
C ARG A 187 -2.80 5.67 33.09
N LEU A 188 -2.28 6.03 31.91
CA LEU A 188 -1.37 7.18 31.75
C LEU A 188 -2.07 8.55 31.84
N SER A 189 -3.38 8.62 31.56
CA SER A 189 -4.16 9.87 31.60
C SER A 189 -4.34 10.44 33.02
N GLN A 190 -4.03 9.63 34.04
CA GLN A 190 -3.96 10.10 35.43
C GLN A 190 -2.76 11.03 35.68
N SER A 191 -1.86 11.17 34.70
CA SER A 191 -0.77 12.15 34.69
C SER A 191 -1.23 13.53 34.17
N LYS A 192 -0.28 14.43 33.85
CA LYS A 192 -0.58 15.74 33.25
C LYS A 192 -0.90 15.68 31.74
N MET A 193 -0.73 14.53 31.09
CA MET A 193 -0.96 14.39 29.64
C MET A 193 -2.45 14.18 29.34
N LYS A 194 -2.99 15.00 28.43
CA LYS A 194 -4.36 14.91 27.92
C LYS A 194 -4.42 13.86 26.81
N ILE A 195 -5.32 12.90 26.94
CA ILE A 195 -5.43 11.77 26.00
C ILE A 195 -6.79 11.78 25.31
N LEU A 196 -6.76 11.71 23.98
CA LEU A 196 -7.92 11.62 23.11
C LEU A 196 -7.87 10.31 22.31
N ILE A 197 -8.85 9.45 22.52
CA ILE A 197 -9.03 8.20 21.78
C ILE A 197 -10.10 8.40 20.71
N LEU A 198 -9.74 8.13 19.46
CA LEU A 198 -10.70 8.11 18.35
C LEU A 198 -10.92 6.67 17.91
N ARG A 199 -12.17 6.22 17.91
CA ARG A 199 -12.63 4.92 17.39
C ARG A 199 -13.27 5.14 16.02
N PRO A 200 -12.48 5.31 14.95
CA PRO A 200 -13.03 5.53 13.63
C PRO A 200 -13.82 4.31 13.15
N THR A 201 -14.90 4.58 12.42
CA THR A 201 -15.58 3.58 11.59
C THR A 201 -14.73 3.25 10.36
N LEU A 202 -15.28 2.54 9.36
CA LEU A 202 -14.50 2.16 8.18
C LEU A 202 -14.03 3.42 7.42
N ILE A 203 -12.73 3.68 7.49
CA ILE A 203 -12.14 4.85 6.82
C ILE A 203 -12.06 4.61 5.31
N TYR A 204 -12.57 5.54 4.52
CA TYR A 204 -12.49 5.55 3.06
C TYR A 204 -11.96 6.88 2.53
N GLY A 205 -11.61 6.93 1.24
CA GLY A 205 -10.98 8.11 0.64
C GLY A 205 -10.16 7.78 -0.62
N PRO A 206 -9.56 8.79 -1.26
CA PRO A 206 -8.56 8.61 -2.31
C PRO A 206 -7.46 7.65 -1.90
N LYS A 207 -7.16 6.63 -2.71
CA LYS A 207 -6.19 5.54 -2.43
C LYS A 207 -6.56 4.61 -1.27
N ALA A 208 -7.83 4.56 -0.88
CA ALA A 208 -8.31 3.58 0.09
C ALA A 208 -7.92 2.15 -0.32
N LYS A 209 -7.62 1.32 0.68
CA LYS A 209 -7.14 -0.06 0.51
C LYS A 209 -8.21 -1.07 0.96
N ALA A 210 -7.85 -2.35 0.97
CA ALA A 210 -8.64 -3.43 1.58
C ALA A 210 -10.11 -3.50 1.11
N ASN A 211 -11.07 -3.46 2.05
CA ASN A 211 -12.48 -3.73 1.78
C ASN A 211 -13.12 -2.69 0.86
N PHE A 212 -12.83 -1.39 1.07
CA PHE A 212 -13.38 -0.33 0.22
C PHE A 212 -12.87 -0.42 -1.23
N LEU A 213 -11.58 -0.72 -1.41
CA LEU A 213 -11.04 -0.99 -2.75
C LEU A 213 -11.67 -2.22 -3.40
N SER A 214 -11.99 -3.25 -2.60
CA SER A 214 -12.63 -4.46 -3.09
C SER A 214 -14.07 -4.18 -3.54
N LEU A 215 -14.79 -3.31 -2.83
CA LEU A 215 -16.09 -2.79 -3.24
C LEU A 215 -15.99 -2.03 -4.56
N LEU A 216 -15.08 -1.04 -4.66
CA LEU A 216 -14.90 -0.27 -5.90
C LEU A 216 -14.58 -1.16 -7.11
N ARG A 217 -13.76 -2.20 -6.93
CA ARG A 217 -13.48 -3.19 -7.98
C ARG A 217 -14.70 -4.02 -8.37
N ALA A 218 -15.54 -4.40 -7.40
CA ALA A 218 -16.77 -5.13 -7.68
C ALA A 218 -17.73 -4.26 -8.50
N LEU A 219 -17.90 -2.98 -8.14
CA LEU A 219 -18.75 -2.04 -8.90
C LEU A 219 -18.26 -1.80 -10.32
N ASP A 220 -16.95 -1.82 -10.49
CA ASP A 220 -16.30 -1.66 -11.79
C ASP A 220 -16.56 -2.82 -12.75
N THR A 221 -16.98 -4.00 -12.25
CA THR A 221 -17.47 -5.10 -13.11
C THR A 221 -18.83 -4.80 -13.73
N LYS A 222 -19.56 -3.81 -13.21
CA LYS A 222 -20.96 -3.47 -13.56
C LYS A 222 -21.97 -4.60 -13.34
N LEU A 223 -21.56 -5.72 -12.74
CA LEU A 223 -22.46 -6.81 -12.38
C LEU A 223 -23.29 -6.43 -11.14
N PRO A 224 -24.54 -6.92 -11.04
CA PRO A 224 -25.36 -6.68 -9.88
C PRO A 224 -24.77 -7.40 -8.64
N LEU A 225 -24.94 -6.83 -7.45
CA LEU A 225 -24.40 -7.38 -6.21
C LEU A 225 -25.43 -8.24 -5.47
N PRO A 226 -25.04 -9.40 -4.88
CA PRO A 226 -25.94 -10.34 -4.21
C PRO A 226 -26.31 -9.89 -2.79
N LEU A 227 -26.67 -8.62 -2.61
CA LEU A 227 -26.85 -8.01 -1.29
C LEU A 227 -28.28 -7.51 -1.02
N ALA A 228 -29.25 -7.79 -1.92
CA ALA A 228 -30.61 -7.30 -1.73
C ALA A 228 -31.30 -7.90 -0.48
N ALA A 229 -30.89 -9.09 -0.03
CA ALA A 229 -31.41 -9.72 1.19
C ALA A 229 -31.03 -8.96 2.47
N PHE A 230 -30.11 -7.99 2.40
CA PHE A 230 -29.59 -7.22 3.53
C PHE A 230 -29.98 -5.73 3.42
N ALA A 231 -31.16 -5.43 2.90
CA ALA A 231 -31.61 -4.05 2.66
C ALA A 231 -31.63 -3.19 3.93
N GLU A 232 -31.94 -3.78 5.09
CA GLU A 232 -32.00 -3.08 6.38
C GLU A 232 -30.63 -2.87 7.03
N VAL A 233 -29.59 -3.53 6.52
CA VAL A 233 -28.24 -3.41 7.08
C VAL A 233 -27.70 -2.02 6.80
N ARG A 234 -27.29 -1.34 7.87
CA ARG A 234 -26.73 0.00 7.84
C ARG A 234 -25.33 0.01 8.44
N ARG A 235 -24.46 0.85 7.87
CA ARG A 235 -23.08 1.01 8.34
C ARG A 235 -22.66 2.47 8.32
N SER A 236 -21.97 2.88 9.38
CA SER A 236 -21.28 4.16 9.41
C SER A 236 -19.94 4.07 8.67
N PHE A 237 -19.61 5.12 7.95
CA PHE A 237 -18.31 5.27 7.26
C PHE A 237 -17.65 6.57 7.70
N LEU A 238 -16.33 6.66 7.51
CA LEU A 238 -15.57 7.86 7.81
C LEU A 238 -14.69 8.27 6.64
N TYR A 239 -14.94 9.43 6.05
CA TYR A 239 -14.07 9.99 5.05
C TYR A 239 -12.74 10.40 5.68
N VAL A 240 -11.64 10.05 5.01
CA VAL A 240 -10.28 10.40 5.45
C VAL A 240 -10.10 11.92 5.64
N GLY A 241 -10.81 12.75 4.87
CA GLY A 241 -10.79 14.21 5.04
C GLY A 241 -11.51 14.68 6.30
N ASN A 242 -12.60 14.01 6.71
CA ASN A 242 -13.35 14.36 7.92
C ASN A 242 -12.54 14.09 9.19
N ILE A 243 -11.86 12.95 9.28
CA ILE A 243 -10.99 12.68 10.43
C ILE A 243 -9.79 13.63 10.47
N VAL A 244 -9.23 14.02 9.32
CA VAL A 244 -8.14 15.01 9.28
C VAL A 244 -8.62 16.40 9.71
N ASP A 245 -9.80 16.84 9.25
CA ASP A 245 -10.42 18.09 9.73
C ASP A 245 -10.66 18.05 11.24
N PHE A 246 -11.13 16.93 11.79
CA PHE A 246 -11.28 16.78 13.24
C PHE A 246 -9.94 16.88 13.98
N LEU A 247 -8.88 16.22 13.49
CA LEU A 247 -7.56 16.29 14.10
C LEU A 247 -7.01 17.72 14.13
N GLU A 248 -7.20 18.47 13.05
CA GLU A 248 -6.83 19.90 12.98
C GLU A 248 -7.69 20.75 13.93
N HIS A 249 -9.00 20.49 14.00
CA HIS A 249 -9.90 21.16 14.95
C HIS A 249 -9.50 20.91 16.40
N ALA A 250 -9.20 19.67 16.77
CA ALA A 250 -8.81 19.30 18.12
C ALA A 250 -7.47 19.96 18.54
N LEU A 251 -6.50 20.04 17.62
CA LEU A 251 -5.17 20.58 17.90
C LEU A 251 -5.11 22.12 17.86
N ILE A 252 -5.75 22.75 16.87
CA ILE A 252 -5.63 24.20 16.63
C ILE A 252 -6.76 24.98 17.31
N ARG A 253 -8.01 24.53 17.12
CA ARG A 253 -9.19 25.36 17.38
C ARG A 253 -9.71 25.21 18.82
N VAL A 254 -9.54 24.04 19.45
CA VAL A 254 -10.10 23.78 20.80
C VAL A 254 -9.15 24.15 21.95
N GLY A 255 -7.84 24.28 21.72
CA GLY A 255 -6.86 24.64 22.75
C GLY A 255 -6.69 23.56 23.84
N VAL A 256 -5.46 23.35 24.32
CA VAL A 256 -5.11 22.25 25.24
C VAL A 256 -5.92 22.29 26.55
N GLU A 257 -6.24 23.49 27.04
CA GLU A 257 -6.98 23.74 28.28
C GLU A 257 -8.38 23.10 28.29
N ARG A 258 -9.05 23.09 27.13
CA ARG A 258 -10.42 22.54 26.99
C ARG A 258 -10.44 21.04 26.78
N TRP A 259 -9.27 20.39 26.63
CA TRP A 259 -9.23 18.95 26.50
C TRP A 259 -9.54 18.27 27.84
N PRO A 260 -10.48 17.32 27.87
CA PRO A 260 -10.62 16.39 28.99
C PRO A 260 -9.29 15.65 29.24
N ASN A 261 -9.01 15.26 30.49
CA ASN A 261 -7.81 14.46 30.81
C ASN A 261 -7.76 13.17 30.00
N PHE A 262 -8.92 12.53 29.87
CA PHE A 262 -9.11 11.37 29.02
C PHE A 262 -10.48 11.48 28.36
N SER A 263 -10.51 11.24 27.07
CA SER A 263 -11.75 11.19 26.31
C SER A 263 -11.67 10.12 25.23
N ARG A 264 -12.81 9.52 24.92
CA ARG A 264 -12.96 8.54 23.85
C ARG A 264 -14.22 8.89 23.06
N TYR A 265 -14.15 8.75 21.74
CA TYR A 265 -15.27 9.00 20.84
C TYR A 265 -15.26 8.02 19.68
N TYR A 266 -16.43 7.57 19.26
CA TYR A 266 -16.62 7.13 17.90
C TYR A 266 -16.62 8.34 16.95
N ILE A 267 -16.14 8.12 15.74
CA ILE A 267 -16.11 9.17 14.72
C ILE A 267 -16.48 8.59 13.36
N ASN A 268 -17.42 9.26 12.70
CA ASN A 268 -17.95 8.91 11.38
C ASN A 268 -18.45 10.16 10.62
N ASP A 269 -19.00 9.98 9.43
CA ASP A 269 -19.50 11.08 8.57
C ASP A 269 -20.89 11.63 8.96
N GLY A 270 -21.47 11.19 10.07
CA GLY A 270 -22.78 11.63 10.58
C GLY A 270 -23.97 10.98 9.89
N LYS A 271 -23.73 10.11 8.90
CA LYS A 271 -24.78 9.36 8.20
C LYS A 271 -24.44 7.87 8.05
N ASP A 272 -25.37 7.03 8.49
CA ASP A 272 -25.34 5.60 8.24
C ASP A 272 -25.93 5.29 6.86
N LEU A 273 -25.27 4.43 6.10
CA LEU A 273 -25.67 4.09 4.74
C LEU A 273 -26.14 2.65 4.65
N SER A 274 -27.27 2.43 3.98
CA SER A 274 -27.64 1.10 3.49
C SER A 274 -26.78 0.69 2.29
N TRP A 275 -26.84 -0.58 1.88
CA TRP A 275 -26.18 -1.02 0.64
C TRP A 275 -26.66 -0.22 -0.58
N GLN A 276 -27.96 0.05 -0.72
CA GLN A 276 -28.48 0.85 -1.85
C GLN A 276 -27.96 2.29 -1.82
N GLU A 277 -27.98 2.93 -0.65
CA GLU A 277 -27.49 4.30 -0.50
C GLU A 277 -25.99 4.41 -0.76
N LEU A 278 -25.20 3.45 -0.29
CA LEU A 278 -23.76 3.38 -0.55
C LEU A 278 -23.46 3.25 -2.04
N LEU A 279 -24.18 2.38 -2.75
CA LEU A 279 -24.04 2.21 -4.20
C LEU A 279 -24.43 3.47 -4.97
N SER A 280 -25.53 4.12 -4.57
CA SER A 280 -25.98 5.39 -5.12
C SER A 280 -24.96 6.51 -4.88
N ALA A 281 -24.39 6.60 -3.68
CA ALA A 281 -23.36 7.59 -3.33
C ALA A 281 -22.06 7.37 -4.11
N LEU A 282 -21.72 6.11 -4.38
CA LEU A 282 -20.63 5.74 -5.28
C LEU A 282 -21.00 5.91 -6.75
N GLY A 283 -22.21 6.37 -7.09
CA GLY A 283 -22.71 6.56 -8.46
C GLY A 283 -22.74 5.28 -9.30
N ALA A 284 -22.85 4.13 -8.66
CA ALA A 284 -22.96 2.86 -9.34
C ALA A 284 -24.35 2.73 -9.98
N THR A 285 -24.39 2.28 -11.23
CA THR A 285 -25.64 1.89 -11.91
C THR A 285 -26.01 0.43 -11.65
N SER A 286 -25.14 -0.32 -10.95
CA SER A 286 -25.34 -1.73 -10.64
C SER A 286 -26.49 -1.90 -9.64
N THR A 287 -27.45 -2.77 -9.97
CA THR A 287 -28.56 -3.11 -9.09
C THR A 287 -28.15 -4.16 -8.06
N LEU A 288 -28.90 -4.23 -6.95
CA LEU A 288 -28.81 -5.36 -6.04
C LEU A 288 -29.73 -6.48 -6.53
N PHE A 289 -29.31 -7.72 -6.39
CA PHE A 289 -30.19 -8.88 -6.58
C PHE A 289 -30.27 -9.73 -5.32
N TYR A 290 -31.38 -10.44 -5.19
CA TYR A 290 -31.66 -11.26 -4.03
C TYR A 290 -30.93 -12.59 -4.12
N VAL A 291 -30.19 -12.93 -3.07
CA VAL A 291 -29.65 -14.26 -2.82
C VAL A 291 -30.03 -14.62 -1.40
N PRO A 292 -30.66 -15.80 -1.15
CA PRO A 292 -30.94 -16.24 0.20
C PRO A 292 -29.69 -16.18 1.09
N PRO A 293 -29.76 -15.63 2.32
CA PRO A 293 -28.57 -15.43 3.16
C PRO A 293 -27.76 -16.72 3.40
N TRP A 294 -28.44 -17.85 3.58
CA TRP A 294 -27.80 -19.16 3.72
C TRP A 294 -26.97 -19.56 2.50
N LEU A 295 -27.45 -19.24 1.29
CA LEU A 295 -26.79 -19.56 0.04
C LEU A 295 -25.57 -18.67 -0.16
N LEU A 296 -25.69 -17.37 0.11
CA LEU A 296 -24.54 -16.46 0.05
C LEU A 296 -23.45 -16.88 1.05
N LYS A 297 -23.82 -17.27 2.26
CA LYS A 297 -22.90 -17.77 3.27
C LYS A 297 -22.18 -19.04 2.80
N LEU A 298 -22.92 -19.99 2.21
CA LEU A 298 -22.35 -21.21 1.65
C LEU A 298 -21.35 -20.92 0.52
N MET A 299 -21.73 -20.05 -0.43
CA MET A 299 -20.85 -19.65 -1.53
C MET A 299 -19.54 -19.02 -1.03
N LEU A 300 -19.64 -18.11 -0.05
CA LEU A 300 -18.47 -17.49 0.57
C LEU A 300 -17.63 -18.51 1.33
N ARG A 301 -18.24 -19.50 2.00
CA ARG A 301 -17.55 -20.60 2.67
C ARG A 301 -16.76 -21.47 1.69
N CYS A 302 -17.34 -21.83 0.54
CA CYS A 302 -16.65 -22.63 -0.48
C CYS A 302 -15.41 -21.93 -1.06
N ILE A 303 -15.41 -20.59 -1.10
CA ILE A 303 -14.27 -19.78 -1.57
C ILE A 303 -13.31 -19.41 -0.41
N GLY A 304 -13.56 -19.93 0.81
CA GLY A 304 -12.74 -19.64 2.00
C GLY A 304 -12.85 -18.22 2.52
N ARG A 305 -13.96 -17.52 2.21
CA ARG A 305 -14.24 -16.12 2.57
C ARG A 305 -15.49 -15.97 3.45
N GLU A 306 -15.82 -16.97 4.25
CA GLU A 306 -17.01 -16.96 5.12
C GLU A 306 -17.07 -15.73 6.05
N THR A 307 -15.93 -15.23 6.55
CA THR A 307 -15.88 -14.02 7.41
C THR A 307 -16.45 -12.78 6.74
N MET A 308 -16.41 -12.71 5.41
CA MET A 308 -16.94 -11.59 4.64
C MET A 308 -18.47 -11.53 4.73
N TYR A 309 -19.14 -12.66 4.98
CA TYR A 309 -20.60 -12.72 5.11
C TYR A 309 -21.09 -11.81 6.23
N TRP A 310 -20.49 -11.89 7.42
CA TRP A 310 -20.91 -11.11 8.59
C TRP A 310 -20.73 -9.61 8.39
N ARG A 311 -19.76 -9.21 7.57
CA ARG A 311 -19.56 -7.82 7.15
C ARG A 311 -20.67 -7.29 6.25
N PHE A 312 -21.43 -8.17 5.60
CA PHE A 312 -22.57 -7.79 4.79
C PHE A 312 -23.88 -7.92 5.54
N ALA A 313 -23.99 -8.93 6.40
CA ALA A 313 -25.21 -9.30 7.09
C ALA A 313 -25.51 -8.47 8.35
N ASN A 314 -24.48 -7.91 8.99
CA ASN A 314 -24.67 -7.19 10.26
C ASN A 314 -24.50 -5.69 10.09
N SER A 315 -25.35 -4.92 10.79
CA SER A 315 -25.17 -3.48 10.92
C SER A 315 -24.00 -3.16 11.83
N LEU A 316 -23.31 -2.06 11.55
CA LEU A 316 -22.24 -1.55 12.40
C LEU A 316 -22.28 -0.02 12.34
N CYS A 317 -23.08 0.55 13.23
CA CYS A 317 -23.34 1.97 13.33
C CYS A 317 -22.77 2.52 14.63
N ALA A 318 -22.32 3.77 14.62
CA ALA A 318 -21.86 4.46 15.83
C ALA A 318 -22.38 5.89 15.90
N SER A 319 -22.64 6.38 17.10
CA SER A 319 -23.12 7.74 17.32
C SER A 319 -21.97 8.74 17.25
N ASN A 320 -22.23 9.91 16.65
CA ASN A 320 -21.36 11.08 16.71
C ASN A 320 -21.84 12.10 17.77
N GLU A 321 -22.95 11.86 18.47
CA GLU A 321 -23.59 12.87 19.34
C GLU A 321 -22.64 13.44 20.41
N LYS A 322 -21.82 12.57 21.02
CA LYS A 322 -20.90 12.98 22.08
C LYS A 322 -19.78 13.88 21.57
N ILE A 323 -19.17 13.54 20.43
CA ILE A 323 -18.12 14.36 19.81
C ILE A 323 -18.69 15.69 19.30
N GLU A 324 -19.91 15.68 18.74
CA GLU A 324 -20.60 16.91 18.35
C GLU A 324 -20.85 17.82 19.55
N LYS A 325 -21.36 17.27 20.66
CA LYS A 325 -21.70 18.05 21.86
C LYS A 325 -20.47 18.60 22.58
N GLU A 326 -19.44 17.77 22.78
CA GLU A 326 -18.28 18.16 23.60
C GLU A 326 -17.24 18.96 22.82
N TRP A 327 -17.11 18.71 21.51
CA TRP A 327 -16.13 19.41 20.68
C TRP A 327 -16.75 20.51 19.81
N ASN A 328 -18.07 20.57 19.66
CA ASN A 328 -18.74 21.43 18.68
C ASN A 328 -18.20 21.19 17.27
N TRP A 329 -17.92 19.93 16.94
CA TRP A 329 -17.40 19.51 15.64
C TRP A 329 -18.47 18.78 14.84
N ARG A 330 -18.53 19.02 13.54
CA ARG A 330 -19.30 18.20 12.58
C ARG A 330 -18.44 17.86 11.36
N PRO A 331 -18.70 16.74 10.69
CA PRO A 331 -18.00 16.35 9.48
C PRO A 331 -18.01 17.46 8.42
N ALA A 332 -16.83 17.86 7.95
CA ALA A 332 -16.66 18.93 6.95
C ALA A 332 -17.13 18.52 5.54
N PHE A 333 -17.12 17.22 5.25
CA PHE A 333 -17.52 16.63 3.98
C PHE A 333 -18.73 15.72 4.17
N ASP A 334 -19.75 15.92 3.33
CA ASP A 334 -20.88 15.00 3.23
C ASP A 334 -20.47 13.65 2.61
N SER A 335 -21.08 12.55 3.08
CA SER A 335 -20.76 11.19 2.63
C SER A 335 -20.92 11.00 1.12
N ARG A 336 -21.94 11.59 0.48
CA ARG A 336 -22.13 11.45 -0.98
C ARG A 336 -21.02 12.15 -1.75
N GLN A 337 -20.65 13.36 -1.34
CA GLN A 337 -19.55 14.10 -1.95
C GLN A 337 -18.22 13.35 -1.77
N ALA A 338 -17.92 12.90 -0.56
CA ALA A 338 -16.70 12.16 -0.23
C ALA A 338 -16.58 10.81 -0.97
N MET A 339 -17.69 10.07 -1.10
CA MET A 339 -17.73 8.82 -1.87
C MET A 339 -17.44 9.05 -3.35
N LYS A 340 -17.97 10.13 -3.94
CA LYS A 340 -17.67 10.53 -5.32
C LYS A 340 -16.19 10.85 -5.50
N ILE A 341 -15.60 11.67 -4.62
CA ILE A 341 -14.16 12.00 -4.64
C ILE A 341 -13.32 10.71 -4.61
N SER A 342 -13.68 9.77 -3.73
CA SER A 342 -12.98 8.50 -3.58
C SER A 342 -13.07 7.62 -4.83
N ARG A 343 -14.25 7.56 -5.48
CA ARG A 343 -14.42 6.85 -6.74
C ARG A 343 -13.65 7.51 -7.88
N ASP A 344 -13.69 8.83 -7.99
CA ASP A 344 -13.01 9.55 -9.05
C ASP A 344 -11.49 9.36 -8.97
N ASP A 345 -10.91 9.35 -7.77
CA ASP A 345 -9.51 8.96 -7.57
C ASP A 345 -9.25 7.50 -8.00
N TYR A 346 -10.13 6.56 -7.64
CA TYR A 346 -10.01 5.17 -8.10
C TYR A 346 -10.03 5.06 -9.62
N LEU A 347 -10.97 5.73 -10.30
CA LEU A 347 -11.08 5.74 -11.76
C LEU A 347 -9.86 6.40 -12.41
N LYS A 348 -9.35 7.52 -11.87
CA LYS A 348 -8.10 8.15 -12.34
C LYS A 348 -6.89 7.23 -12.14
N SER A 349 -6.85 6.49 -11.04
CA SER A 349 -5.78 5.52 -10.75
C SER A 349 -5.84 4.28 -11.64
N LYS A 350 -7.02 3.97 -12.20
CA LYS A 350 -7.25 2.85 -13.09
C LYS A 350 -6.58 3.12 -14.43
N ASN A 351 -5.36 2.60 -14.58
CA ASN A 351 -4.72 2.48 -15.88
C ASN A 351 -5.51 1.46 -16.74
N THR A 352 -6.57 1.89 -17.42
CA THR A 352 -7.24 1.11 -18.48
C THR A 352 -6.21 0.60 -19.51
N ILE A 353 -5.19 1.40 -19.78
CA ILE A 353 -4.00 1.05 -20.57
C ILE A 353 -3.31 -0.22 -20.05
N GLY A 354 -3.21 -0.39 -18.72
CA GLY A 354 -2.50 -1.51 -18.11
C GLY A 354 -3.21 -2.86 -18.21
N LEU A 355 -4.55 -2.88 -18.27
CA LEU A 355 -5.32 -4.12 -18.42
C LEU A 355 -5.30 -4.61 -19.88
N CYS A 356 -5.58 -3.73 -20.85
CA CYS A 356 -5.49 -4.06 -22.27
C CYS A 356 -4.07 -4.52 -22.65
N LYS A 357 -3.05 -3.79 -22.17
CA LYS A 357 -1.64 -4.19 -22.33
C LYS A 357 -1.35 -5.55 -21.70
N ARG A 358 -1.93 -5.87 -20.54
CA ARG A 358 -1.72 -7.18 -19.91
C ARG A 358 -2.35 -8.32 -20.69
N CYS A 359 -3.56 -8.15 -21.22
CA CYS A 359 -4.19 -9.14 -22.07
C CYS A 359 -3.39 -9.36 -23.36
N PHE A 360 -2.94 -8.27 -23.99
CA PHE A 360 -2.03 -8.31 -25.13
C PHE A 360 -0.74 -9.08 -24.79
N ASP A 361 -0.08 -8.73 -23.69
CA ASP A 361 1.15 -9.39 -23.24
C ASP A 361 0.95 -10.90 -23.02
N LEU A 362 -0.17 -11.32 -22.42
CA LEU A 362 -0.47 -12.73 -22.20
C LEU A 362 -0.72 -13.48 -23.51
N PHE A 363 -1.58 -12.94 -24.38
CA PHE A 363 -1.93 -13.55 -25.64
C PHE A 363 -0.68 -13.74 -26.52
N PHE A 364 0.10 -12.67 -26.73
CA PHE A 364 1.28 -12.74 -27.58
C PHE A 364 2.45 -13.50 -26.95
N ALA A 365 2.57 -13.55 -25.61
CA ALA A 365 3.57 -14.40 -24.98
C ALA A 365 3.26 -15.89 -25.17
N LEU A 366 1.98 -16.28 -25.09
CA LEU A 366 1.54 -17.65 -25.37
C LEU A 366 1.76 -18.02 -26.84
N VAL A 367 1.37 -17.15 -27.77
CA VAL A 367 1.60 -17.35 -29.21
C VAL A 367 3.09 -17.46 -29.51
N ALA A 368 3.90 -16.54 -29.00
CA ALA A 368 5.35 -16.57 -29.20
C ALA A 368 5.97 -17.85 -28.61
N LEU A 369 5.57 -18.24 -27.39
CA LEU A 369 6.05 -19.46 -26.76
C LEU A 369 5.69 -20.70 -27.57
N ALA A 370 4.46 -20.79 -28.09
CA ALA A 370 4.02 -21.90 -28.93
C ALA A 370 4.83 -21.99 -30.23
N LEU A 371 5.09 -20.86 -30.89
CA LEU A 371 5.87 -20.81 -32.13
C LEU A 371 7.34 -21.19 -31.93
N VAL A 372 7.95 -20.77 -30.80
CA VAL A 372 9.37 -21.02 -30.53
C VAL A 372 9.63 -22.29 -29.74
N ALA A 373 8.61 -22.99 -29.24
CA ALA A 373 8.77 -24.16 -28.36
C ALA A 373 9.68 -25.24 -28.97
N LEU A 374 9.43 -25.63 -30.22
CA LEU A 374 10.19 -26.68 -30.90
C LEU A 374 11.65 -26.25 -31.20
N PRO A 375 11.92 -25.07 -31.81
CA PRO A 375 13.27 -24.55 -31.94
C PRO A 375 14.02 -24.40 -30.61
N MET A 376 13.31 -24.03 -29.53
CA MET A 376 13.91 -23.84 -28.21
C MET A 376 14.39 -25.15 -27.59
N ILE A 377 13.73 -26.28 -27.85
CA ILE A 377 14.23 -27.60 -27.41
C ILE A 377 15.58 -27.88 -28.07
N LEU A 378 15.72 -27.63 -29.37
CA LEU A 378 16.98 -27.80 -30.09
C LEU A 378 18.08 -26.89 -29.52
N VAL A 379 17.78 -25.61 -29.28
CA VAL A 379 18.74 -24.68 -28.65
C VAL A 379 19.17 -25.17 -27.26
N CYS A 380 18.22 -25.66 -26.45
CA CYS A 380 18.53 -26.22 -25.13
C CYS A 380 19.47 -27.43 -25.22
N LEU A 381 19.26 -28.33 -26.19
CA LEU A 381 20.15 -29.46 -26.44
C LEU A 381 21.55 -28.99 -26.87
N LEU A 382 21.64 -28.03 -27.80
CA LEU A 382 22.92 -27.48 -28.25
C LEU A 382 23.70 -26.81 -27.11
N VAL A 383 23.02 -26.08 -26.22
CA VAL A 383 23.64 -25.50 -25.01
C VAL A 383 24.16 -26.62 -24.09
N LYS A 384 23.39 -27.70 -23.92
CA LYS A 384 23.80 -28.81 -23.06
C LYS A 384 24.99 -29.60 -23.62
N VAL A 385 25.10 -29.72 -24.94
CA VAL A 385 26.25 -30.34 -25.61
C VAL A 385 27.49 -29.44 -25.52
N THR A 386 27.32 -28.12 -25.65
CA THR A 386 28.44 -27.16 -25.70
C THR A 386 28.93 -26.68 -24.33
N ASP A 387 28.13 -26.83 -23.27
CA ASP A 387 28.50 -26.57 -21.86
C ASP A 387 27.84 -27.60 -20.92
N PRO A 388 28.29 -28.87 -20.93
CA PRO A 388 27.62 -29.97 -20.23
C PRO A 388 27.60 -29.82 -18.71
N GLY A 389 28.54 -29.07 -18.12
CA GLY A 389 28.62 -28.84 -16.67
C GLY A 389 27.62 -27.81 -16.12
N GLY A 390 26.91 -27.05 -16.97
CA GLY A 390 25.99 -25.99 -16.56
C GLY A 390 24.50 -26.32 -16.75
N PRO A 391 23.59 -25.63 -16.01
CA PRO A 391 22.17 -25.61 -16.35
C PRO A 391 21.92 -24.74 -17.60
N VAL A 392 21.00 -25.18 -18.46
CA VAL A 392 20.66 -24.48 -19.71
C VAL A 392 20.11 -23.08 -19.47
N ILE A 393 19.32 -22.90 -18.40
CA ILE A 393 18.77 -21.61 -18.00
C ILE A 393 19.67 -20.97 -16.93
N HIS A 394 20.03 -19.72 -17.18
CA HIS A 394 20.68 -18.83 -16.22
C HIS A 394 19.66 -17.84 -15.65
N TRP A 395 19.57 -17.74 -14.33
CA TRP A 395 18.66 -16.83 -13.63
C TRP A 395 19.39 -15.58 -13.17
N SER A 396 19.04 -14.42 -13.75
CA SER A 396 19.63 -13.12 -13.38
C SER A 396 18.73 -12.38 -12.40
N LYS A 397 19.24 -12.02 -11.22
CA LYS A 397 18.50 -11.22 -10.24
C LYS A 397 18.37 -9.77 -10.73
N ARG A 398 17.13 -9.29 -10.82
CA ARG A 398 16.76 -8.03 -11.46
C ARG A 398 15.77 -7.23 -10.64
N VAL A 399 15.72 -5.92 -10.90
CA VAL A 399 14.76 -5.00 -10.26
C VAL A 399 13.52 -4.86 -11.13
N GLY A 400 12.38 -5.23 -10.55
CA GLY A 400 11.06 -5.15 -11.17
C GLY A 400 10.22 -3.98 -10.67
N ARG A 401 8.91 -4.06 -10.89
CA ARG A 401 7.97 -2.99 -10.51
C ARG A 401 8.00 -2.72 -9.01
N ASN A 402 7.98 -1.44 -8.65
CA ASN A 402 8.09 -0.95 -7.27
C ASN A 402 9.36 -1.46 -6.57
N ASN A 403 10.46 -1.56 -7.32
CA ASN A 403 11.76 -2.04 -6.86
C ASN A 403 11.76 -3.46 -6.25
N ARG A 404 10.76 -4.27 -6.54
CA ARG A 404 10.73 -5.67 -6.11
C ARG A 404 11.70 -6.49 -6.95
N TYR A 405 12.52 -7.31 -6.30
CA TYR A 405 13.42 -8.22 -7.00
C TYR A 405 12.66 -9.37 -7.65
N PHE A 406 13.11 -9.78 -8.82
CA PHE A 406 12.65 -11.00 -9.49
C PHE A 406 13.82 -11.68 -10.23
N ASN A 407 13.63 -12.96 -10.56
CA ASN A 407 14.62 -13.74 -11.30
C ASN A 407 14.25 -13.77 -12.78
N MET A 408 15.11 -13.18 -13.61
CA MET A 408 14.92 -13.10 -15.05
C MET A 408 15.65 -14.26 -15.76
N PRO A 409 14.92 -15.22 -16.36
CA PRO A 409 15.52 -16.37 -17.02
C PRO A 409 16.13 -15.97 -18.36
N LYS A 410 17.29 -16.57 -18.67
CA LYS A 410 17.97 -16.47 -19.96
C LYS A 410 18.57 -17.80 -20.35
N ILE A 411 18.78 -18.03 -21.65
CA ILE A 411 19.62 -19.13 -22.09
C ILE A 411 21.06 -18.82 -21.70
N ARG A 412 21.78 -19.81 -21.19
CA ARG A 412 23.19 -19.69 -20.87
C ARG A 412 24.00 -19.48 -22.15
N THR A 413 24.73 -18.37 -22.19
CA THR A 413 25.65 -18.02 -23.28
C THR A 413 27.09 -17.84 -22.81
N MET A 414 27.34 -18.04 -21.51
CA MET A 414 28.65 -17.93 -20.87
C MET A 414 28.96 -19.18 -20.04
N LYS A 415 30.25 -19.52 -19.92
CA LYS A 415 30.74 -20.69 -19.16
C LYS A 415 30.42 -20.58 -17.67
N VAL A 416 30.34 -21.73 -16.98
CA VAL A 416 29.90 -21.85 -15.57
C VAL A 416 30.66 -20.96 -14.58
N HIS A 417 31.95 -20.70 -14.81
CA HIS A 417 32.81 -19.91 -13.90
C HIS A 417 32.98 -18.44 -14.29
N THR A 418 31.99 -17.87 -15.01
CA THR A 418 32.04 -16.46 -15.42
C THR A 418 31.62 -15.53 -14.25
N PRO A 419 32.41 -14.49 -13.91
CA PRO A 419 32.05 -13.53 -12.86
C PRO A 419 30.80 -12.70 -13.24
N GLN A 420 29.97 -12.32 -12.25
CA GLN A 420 28.77 -11.49 -12.49
C GLN A 420 29.11 -9.99 -12.41
N LEU A 421 29.59 -9.43 -13.52
CA LEU A 421 30.03 -8.03 -13.59
C LEU A 421 29.16 -7.20 -14.56
N PRO A 422 29.04 -5.86 -14.36
CA PRO A 422 28.50 -4.95 -15.36
C PRO A 422 29.21 -5.09 -16.72
N THR A 423 28.48 -4.88 -17.82
CA THR A 423 28.99 -5.09 -19.20
C THR A 423 30.30 -4.36 -19.48
N HIS A 424 30.45 -3.13 -18.99
CA HIS A 424 31.67 -2.33 -19.21
C HIS A 424 32.91 -2.97 -18.57
N ILE A 425 32.77 -3.52 -17.35
CA ILE A 425 33.85 -4.21 -16.63
C ILE A 425 34.16 -5.56 -17.32
N MET A 426 33.12 -6.27 -17.77
CA MET A 426 33.27 -7.55 -18.46
C MET A 426 34.03 -7.41 -19.78
N ASN A 427 33.75 -6.36 -20.55
CA ASN A 427 34.44 -6.11 -21.83
C ASN A 427 35.92 -5.77 -21.62
N GLN A 428 36.25 -5.01 -20.56
CA GLN A 428 37.63 -4.73 -20.18
C GLN A 428 38.42 -6.00 -19.78
N GLN A 429 37.74 -7.03 -19.26
CA GLN A 429 38.35 -8.31 -18.84
C GLN A 429 38.33 -9.40 -19.93
N GLY A 430 37.96 -9.08 -21.17
CA GLY A 430 37.94 -10.04 -22.27
C GLY A 430 36.70 -10.93 -22.28
N ALA A 431 35.51 -10.32 -22.36
CA ALA A 431 34.19 -10.96 -22.38
C ALA A 431 34.07 -12.18 -23.34
N LYS A 432 34.78 -12.15 -24.48
CA LYS A 432 34.78 -13.21 -25.48
C LYS A 432 35.34 -14.55 -24.96
N ASN A 433 36.28 -14.52 -24.01
CA ASN A 433 36.92 -15.72 -23.46
C ASN A 433 35.96 -16.58 -22.61
N TYR A 434 34.90 -15.94 -22.12
CA TYR A 434 33.90 -16.54 -21.26
C TYR A 434 32.65 -17.03 -22.01
N LEU A 435 32.55 -16.83 -23.33
CA LEU A 435 31.42 -17.29 -24.13
C LEU A 435 31.45 -18.81 -24.35
N THR A 436 30.26 -19.42 -24.44
CA THR A 436 30.13 -20.78 -25.00
C THR A 436 30.31 -20.72 -26.52
N PRO A 437 30.65 -21.84 -27.20
CA PRO A 437 30.84 -21.88 -28.66
C PRO A 437 29.69 -21.28 -29.47
N ILE A 438 28.44 -21.51 -29.03
CA ILE A 438 27.23 -20.95 -29.66
C ILE A 438 26.75 -19.65 -29.02
N GLY A 439 27.31 -19.26 -27.87
CA GLY A 439 26.84 -18.15 -27.04
C GLY A 439 26.86 -16.80 -27.75
N GLY A 440 27.84 -16.57 -28.63
CA GLY A 440 27.92 -15.37 -29.46
C GLY A 440 26.72 -15.24 -30.41
N ILE A 441 26.36 -16.33 -31.11
CA ILE A 441 25.22 -16.35 -32.04
C ILE A 441 23.90 -16.18 -31.27
N LEU A 442 23.74 -16.87 -30.14
CA LEU A 442 22.54 -16.76 -29.31
C LEU A 442 22.29 -15.33 -28.82
N ARG A 443 23.35 -14.61 -28.42
CA ARG A 443 23.26 -13.19 -28.03
C ARG A 443 22.98 -12.27 -29.20
N LYS A 444 23.62 -12.54 -30.35
CA LYS A 444 23.47 -11.74 -31.58
C LYS A 444 22.02 -11.76 -32.08
N LEU A 445 21.39 -12.93 -32.07
CA LEU A 445 20.00 -13.13 -32.45
C LEU A 445 19.00 -12.87 -31.30
N SER A 446 19.49 -12.51 -30.10
CA SER A 446 18.69 -12.35 -28.88
C SER A 446 17.86 -13.59 -28.50
N ILE A 447 18.27 -14.77 -28.97
CA ILE A 447 17.64 -16.06 -28.63
C ILE A 447 17.80 -16.35 -27.13
N ASP A 448 18.87 -15.85 -26.51
CA ASP A 448 19.11 -15.98 -25.08
C ASP A 448 18.05 -15.29 -24.21
N GLU A 449 17.29 -14.36 -24.77
CA GLU A 449 16.25 -13.61 -24.07
C GLU A 449 14.85 -14.20 -24.21
N ILE A 450 14.64 -15.20 -25.09
CA ILE A 450 13.33 -15.86 -25.28
C ILE A 450 12.75 -16.44 -23.97
N PRO A 451 13.52 -17.05 -23.05
CA PRO A 451 12.98 -17.53 -21.78
C PRO A 451 12.29 -16.45 -20.93
N GLN A 452 12.58 -15.16 -21.16
CA GLN A 452 11.92 -14.04 -20.48
C GLN A 452 10.41 -13.96 -20.75
N LEU A 453 9.90 -14.63 -21.80
CA LEU A 453 8.46 -14.81 -22.01
C LEU A 453 7.77 -15.45 -20.78
N TRP A 454 8.47 -16.30 -20.03
CA TRP A 454 7.99 -16.81 -18.75
C TRP A 454 7.73 -15.70 -17.73
N SER A 455 8.65 -14.73 -17.61
CA SER A 455 8.49 -13.56 -16.74
C SER A 455 7.34 -12.66 -17.20
N VAL A 456 7.02 -12.64 -18.50
CA VAL A 456 5.80 -11.98 -19.00
C VAL A 456 4.56 -12.75 -18.56
N LEU A 457 4.53 -14.08 -18.67
CA LEU A 457 3.39 -14.90 -18.24
C LEU A 457 3.12 -14.79 -16.73
N VAL A 458 4.16 -14.85 -15.89
CA VAL A 458 4.05 -14.70 -14.42
C VAL A 458 3.70 -13.26 -14.01
N GLY A 459 4.01 -12.27 -14.85
CA GLY A 459 3.63 -10.87 -14.66
C GLY A 459 4.69 -9.99 -14.00
N ASP A 460 5.92 -10.49 -13.90
CA ASP A 460 7.11 -9.74 -13.49
C ASP A 460 7.55 -8.74 -14.57
N MET A 461 7.37 -9.11 -15.85
CA MET A 461 7.73 -8.31 -17.02
C MET A 461 6.54 -8.08 -17.96
N SER A 462 6.73 -7.19 -18.94
CA SER A 462 5.88 -6.95 -20.11
C SER A 462 6.75 -7.09 -21.38
N PHE A 463 6.15 -7.14 -22.58
CA PHE A 463 6.96 -7.01 -23.80
C PHE A 463 7.66 -5.66 -23.85
N VAL A 464 6.95 -4.58 -23.52
CA VAL A 464 7.44 -3.20 -23.62
C VAL A 464 7.42 -2.50 -22.27
N GLY A 465 8.58 -1.99 -21.87
CA GLY A 465 8.81 -1.25 -20.63
C GLY A 465 10.30 -0.95 -20.43
N PRO A 466 10.68 -0.20 -19.38
CA PRO A 466 12.09 0.00 -19.07
C PRO A 466 12.81 -1.34 -18.89
N ARG A 467 13.99 -1.52 -19.49
CA ARG A 467 14.77 -2.75 -19.29
C ARG A 467 15.10 -2.91 -17.80
N PRO A 468 14.90 -4.08 -17.19
CA PRO A 468 15.14 -4.24 -15.76
C PRO A 468 16.62 -4.06 -15.41
N ALA A 469 16.89 -3.19 -14.43
CA ALA A 469 18.24 -2.96 -13.91
C ALA A 469 18.77 -4.20 -13.20
N LEU A 470 20.10 -4.38 -13.18
CA LEU A 470 20.75 -5.34 -12.28
C LEU A 470 20.53 -4.92 -10.83
N TYR A 471 20.49 -5.90 -9.92
CA TYR A 471 20.30 -5.64 -8.49
C TYR A 471 21.40 -4.76 -7.86
N ASN A 472 22.58 -4.70 -8.48
CA ASN A 472 23.74 -3.95 -8.01
C ASN A 472 23.90 -2.57 -8.68
N GLN A 473 22.96 -2.14 -9.55
CA GLN A 473 23.00 -0.82 -10.20
C GLN A 473 22.25 0.22 -9.37
N LEU A 474 22.77 0.57 -8.20
CA LEU A 474 22.08 1.40 -7.21
C LEU A 474 21.69 2.78 -7.76
N ASP A 475 22.56 3.44 -8.53
CA ASP A 475 22.31 4.78 -9.07
C ASP A 475 21.12 4.78 -10.04
N LEU A 476 21.07 3.81 -10.96
CA LEU A 476 19.98 3.69 -11.92
C LEU A 476 18.65 3.36 -11.22
N ILE A 477 18.69 2.54 -10.16
CA ILE A 477 17.51 2.20 -9.36
C ILE A 477 16.98 3.46 -8.67
N GLN A 478 17.85 4.23 -8.02
CA GLN A 478 17.49 5.47 -7.33
C GLN A 478 16.94 6.52 -8.30
N PHE A 479 17.59 6.73 -9.46
CA PHE A 479 17.11 7.68 -10.46
C PHE A 479 15.73 7.30 -11.02
N ARG A 480 15.50 6.02 -11.32
CA ARG A 480 14.19 5.55 -11.77
C ARG A 480 13.11 5.69 -10.69
N GLN A 481 13.47 5.50 -9.43
CA GLN A 481 12.56 5.67 -8.31
C GLN A 481 12.17 7.13 -8.11
N LYS A 482 13.15 8.04 -8.10
CA LYS A 482 12.94 9.49 -7.98
C LYS A 482 12.02 10.04 -9.07
N ASN A 483 12.16 9.53 -10.30
CA ASN A 483 11.36 9.95 -11.46
C ASN A 483 10.05 9.16 -11.62
N GLY A 484 9.66 8.31 -10.68
CA GLY A 484 8.41 7.53 -10.71
C GLY A 484 8.38 6.38 -11.73
N ILE A 485 9.48 6.14 -12.47
CA ILE A 485 9.64 5.08 -13.47
C ILE A 485 9.56 3.70 -12.83
N ALA A 486 9.99 3.55 -11.58
CA ALA A 486 9.90 2.29 -10.83
C ALA A 486 8.47 1.71 -10.76
N LYS A 487 7.43 2.53 -10.98
CA LYS A 487 6.02 2.07 -11.03
C LYS A 487 5.68 1.31 -12.32
N LEU A 488 6.51 1.38 -13.36
CA LEU A 488 6.34 0.63 -14.60
C LEU A 488 6.71 -0.84 -14.40
N ARG A 489 6.00 -1.74 -15.10
CA ARG A 489 6.53 -3.09 -15.28
C ARG A 489 7.73 -3.02 -16.23
N PRO A 490 8.85 -3.66 -15.89
CA PRO A 490 9.98 -3.74 -16.79
C PRO A 490 9.61 -4.48 -18.09
N GLY A 491 10.31 -4.17 -19.16
CA GLY A 491 10.11 -4.74 -20.49
C GLY A 491 11.21 -5.72 -20.90
N ILE A 492 10.89 -6.64 -21.81
CA ILE A 492 11.90 -7.35 -22.62
C ILE A 492 12.64 -6.32 -23.49
N THR A 493 11.85 -5.44 -24.12
CA THR A 493 12.32 -4.26 -24.86
C THR A 493 11.74 -2.96 -24.28
N GLY A 494 12.32 -1.82 -24.65
CA GLY A 494 11.92 -0.50 -24.16
C GLY A 494 12.46 0.66 -24.99
N TRP A 495 11.93 1.86 -24.77
CA TRP A 495 12.31 3.06 -25.53
C TRP A 495 13.82 3.38 -25.40
N ALA A 496 14.41 3.25 -24.22
CA ALA A 496 15.85 3.41 -24.03
C ALA A 496 16.68 2.34 -24.78
N GLN A 497 16.19 1.08 -24.83
CA GLN A 497 16.86 0.01 -25.58
C GLN A 497 16.90 0.30 -27.08
N ILE A 498 15.83 0.89 -27.64
CA ILE A 498 15.76 1.23 -29.06
C ILE A 498 16.32 2.61 -29.42
N ASN A 499 16.90 3.37 -28.48
CA ASN A 499 17.50 4.68 -28.74
C ASN A 499 18.97 4.77 -28.28
N GLY A 500 19.60 3.66 -27.93
CA GLY A 500 21.02 3.65 -27.55
C GLY A 500 21.47 2.43 -26.76
N ARG A 501 20.53 1.68 -26.15
CA ARG A 501 20.81 0.45 -25.40
C ARG A 501 21.92 0.64 -24.36
N ASP A 502 23.11 0.09 -24.59
CA ASP A 502 24.23 0.12 -23.66
C ASP A 502 25.21 1.28 -23.93
N GLU A 503 25.06 2.00 -25.05
CA GLU A 503 25.92 3.13 -25.46
C GLU A 503 25.54 4.46 -24.80
N ILE A 504 24.39 4.51 -24.11
CA ILE A 504 23.86 5.73 -23.48
C ILE A 504 24.04 5.71 -21.96
N SER A 505 24.29 6.90 -21.38
CA SER A 505 24.47 7.08 -19.94
C SER A 505 23.21 6.73 -19.14
N ASN A 506 23.35 6.53 -17.82
CA ASN A 506 22.21 6.22 -16.96
C ASN A 506 21.19 7.37 -16.93
N GLU A 507 21.65 8.61 -16.99
CA GLU A 507 20.82 9.81 -17.04
C GLU A 507 19.97 9.81 -18.31
N LYS A 508 20.59 9.53 -19.47
CA LYS A 508 19.86 9.48 -20.74
C LYS A 508 18.89 8.30 -20.81
N LYS A 509 19.24 7.15 -20.22
CA LYS A 509 18.31 6.02 -20.04
C LYS A 509 17.07 6.43 -19.24
N VAL A 510 17.28 7.12 -18.13
CA VAL A 510 16.21 7.60 -17.25
C VAL A 510 15.33 8.62 -17.97
N GLU A 511 15.92 9.54 -18.74
CA GLU A 511 15.17 10.50 -19.56
C GLU A 511 14.26 9.79 -20.58
N LEU A 512 14.79 8.80 -21.29
CA LEU A 512 14.04 8.02 -22.29
C LEU A 512 12.96 7.14 -21.64
N ASP A 513 13.26 6.54 -20.48
CA ASP A 513 12.28 5.78 -19.70
C ASP A 513 11.16 6.68 -19.14
N TYR A 514 11.50 7.91 -18.73
CA TYR A 514 10.53 8.93 -18.33
C TYR A 514 9.67 9.39 -19.50
N TYR A 515 10.27 9.59 -20.68
CA TYR A 515 9.54 9.88 -21.90
C TYR A 515 8.52 8.78 -22.21
N TYR A 516 8.91 7.51 -22.10
CA TYR A 516 8.00 6.39 -22.23
C TYR A 516 6.89 6.40 -21.16
N LEU A 517 7.21 6.68 -19.89
CA LEU A 517 6.20 6.83 -18.83
C LEU A 517 5.10 7.83 -19.21
N GLN A 518 5.47 8.96 -19.82
CA GLN A 518 4.55 10.03 -20.21
C GLN A 518 3.77 9.73 -21.49
N LYS A 519 4.42 9.10 -22.50
CA LYS A 519 3.87 8.92 -23.84
C LYS A 519 3.35 7.51 -24.14
N ARG A 520 3.46 6.57 -23.18
CA ARG A 520 3.02 5.19 -23.34
C ARG A 520 1.59 5.10 -23.87
N SER A 521 1.44 4.34 -24.95
CA SER A 521 0.16 4.02 -25.56
C SER A 521 0.33 2.68 -26.30
N PHE A 522 -0.77 2.02 -26.63
CA PHE A 522 -0.72 0.76 -27.36
C PHE A 522 0.02 0.88 -28.70
N ILE A 523 -0.23 1.97 -29.44
CA ILE A 523 0.45 2.27 -30.71
C ILE A 523 1.95 2.48 -30.48
N PHE A 524 2.31 3.15 -29.38
CA PHE A 524 3.72 3.38 -29.06
C PHE A 524 4.44 2.07 -28.70
N ASP A 525 3.77 1.14 -28.01
CA ASP A 525 4.30 -0.19 -27.73
C ASP A 525 4.52 -1.00 -29.02
N LEU A 526 3.56 -0.99 -29.94
CA LEU A 526 3.71 -1.63 -31.26
C LEU A 526 4.89 -1.04 -32.04
N LYS A 527 5.05 0.29 -32.01
CA LYS A 527 6.20 0.96 -32.61
C LYS A 527 7.52 0.47 -31.99
N ILE A 528 7.59 0.35 -30.66
CA ILE A 528 8.79 -0.15 -29.98
C ILE A 528 9.08 -1.60 -30.37
N ILE A 529 8.06 -2.47 -30.42
CA ILE A 529 8.22 -3.87 -30.83
C ILE A 529 8.75 -3.96 -32.26
N LEU A 530 8.16 -3.23 -33.21
CA LEU A 530 8.60 -3.20 -34.60
C LEU A 530 10.05 -2.71 -34.74
N LEU A 531 10.38 -1.60 -34.09
CA LEU A 531 11.75 -1.05 -34.09
C LEU A 531 12.75 -2.00 -33.42
N THR A 532 12.32 -2.76 -32.42
CA THR A 532 13.15 -3.80 -31.80
C THR A 532 13.46 -4.91 -32.80
N GLY A 533 12.45 -5.42 -33.52
CA GLY A 533 12.65 -6.42 -34.57
C GLY A 533 13.60 -5.93 -35.66
N ILE A 534 13.40 -4.71 -36.16
CA ILE A 534 14.29 -4.08 -37.15
C ILE A 534 15.73 -3.99 -36.62
N ARG A 535 15.94 -3.56 -35.36
CA ARG A 535 17.28 -3.48 -34.77
C ARG A 535 17.97 -4.84 -34.60
N VAL A 536 17.22 -5.88 -34.21
CA VAL A 536 17.76 -7.24 -34.09
C VAL A 536 18.18 -7.77 -35.47
N LEU A 537 17.39 -7.53 -36.51
CA LEU A 537 17.71 -7.91 -37.89
C LEU A 537 18.91 -7.13 -38.46
N LEU A 538 18.95 -5.81 -38.23
CA LEU A 538 20.00 -4.91 -38.75
C LEU A 538 21.29 -4.88 -37.90
N GLN A 539 21.31 -5.52 -36.74
CA GLN A 539 22.47 -5.60 -35.83
C GLN A 539 23.05 -4.24 -35.37
N LYS A 540 22.26 -3.15 -35.40
CA LYS A 540 22.72 -1.81 -35.00
C LYS A 540 22.80 -1.66 -33.47
N GLY A 541 23.97 -1.28 -32.95
CA GLY A 541 24.21 -0.92 -31.53
C GLY A 541 24.53 -2.11 -30.60
N VAL A 542 25.19 -3.15 -31.11
CA VAL A 542 25.73 -4.25 -30.30
C VAL A 542 27.23 -4.05 -30.15
N ALA A 543 27.67 -3.46 -29.03
CA ALA A 543 29.08 -3.47 -28.66
C ALA A 543 29.47 -4.88 -28.16
N HIS A 544 30.47 -5.49 -28.81
CA HIS A 544 30.99 -6.81 -28.49
C HIS A 544 32.00 -6.82 -27.35
#